data_AF-A0A1G5Z3C8-F1
#
_entry.id   AF-A0A1G5Z3C8-F1
#
_cell.length_a   1.000
_cell.length_b   1.000
_cell.length_c   1.000
_cell.angle_alpha   90.00
_cell.angle_beta   90.00
_cell.angle_gamma   90.00
#
_symmetry.space_group_name_H-M   'P 1'
#
loop_
_entity.id
_entity.type
_entity.pdbx_description
1 polymer ?
#
loop_
_entity_poly.entity_id
_entity_poly.type
_entity_poly.pdbx_seq_one_letter_code
_entity_poly.pdbx_strand_id
1 'polypeptide(L)'
;MRKTFLIFAFFIAIIANVPGQGLGSPGTIKDDGRFAASTKQLNQFFRRFNGEESIDGTVRFYPGDPLYRNIPLRKGFLNILFDNQTSSVSPDLKNQFIQNALSEVYPNYLVFHREGWYAEVETDFIFKGKKEKATLFMKIQPEGLGYEWVIDQVKFEPFKNLFNKPVGDKKDFLHPLSHELGFMNLRRAFQDSNSPESFTPTSYKPDYLAIFLYEMKQNNLRFVTVTGLKFHFFQIQGWYFEVNQFNRPGFNTGWLISNLVRLGPGDKETILKYIYDQE
;
A
#
# COMPACT_ATOMS: atom_id res chain seq x y z
N MET A 1 13.57 65.75 36.19
CA MET A 1 13.50 64.88 37.39
C MET A 1 12.70 63.63 37.05
N ARG A 2 13.34 62.47 37.24
CA ARG A 2 12.83 61.09 37.10
C ARG A 2 11.39 60.95 37.60
N LYS A 3 10.46 60.41 36.78
CA LYS A 3 9.42 59.43 37.16
C LYS A 3 8.70 58.90 35.91
N THR A 4 9.24 57.89 35.25
CA THR A 4 8.48 57.01 34.34
C THR A 4 9.28 55.72 34.09
N PHE A 5 9.40 54.91 35.13
CA PHE A 5 9.82 53.51 35.03
C PHE A 5 9.29 52.83 36.28
N LEU A 6 8.08 52.27 36.21
CA LEU A 6 7.54 51.22 37.10
C LEU A 6 6.07 50.92 36.76
N ILE A 7 5.79 50.65 35.48
CA ILE A 7 4.56 49.95 35.07
C ILE A 7 4.99 48.83 34.11
N PHE A 8 5.82 47.92 34.61
CA PHE A 8 6.13 46.66 33.90
C PHE A 8 6.48 45.51 34.88
N ALA A 9 6.01 45.61 36.13
CA ALA A 9 6.29 44.63 37.17
C ALA A 9 5.03 44.30 37.98
N PHE A 10 3.88 44.17 37.32
CA PHE A 10 2.65 43.67 37.95
C PHE A 10 1.87 42.71 37.05
N PHE A 11 2.57 41.95 36.21
CA PHE A 11 1.98 40.88 35.39
C PHE A 11 2.80 39.59 35.38
N ILE A 12 3.64 39.38 36.40
CA ILE A 12 4.40 38.14 36.60
C ILE A 12 4.38 37.82 38.09
N ALA A 13 3.28 37.22 38.58
CA ALA A 13 3.24 36.36 39.77
C ALA A 13 1.78 35.98 40.14
N ILE A 14 1.09 35.27 39.24
CA ILE A 14 -0.01 34.39 39.66
C ILE A 14 0.20 33.06 38.92
N ILE A 15 1.23 32.33 39.32
CA ILE A 15 1.28 30.88 39.14
C ILE A 15 0.66 30.32 40.41
N ALA A 16 -0.67 30.33 40.47
CA ALA A 16 -1.39 29.49 41.40
C ALA A 16 -1.31 28.07 40.85
N ASN A 17 -0.74 27.16 41.65
CA ASN A 17 -0.80 25.73 41.41
C ASN A 17 -2.28 25.31 41.33
N VAL A 18 -2.80 25.20 40.12
CA VAL A 18 -4.01 24.44 39.86
C VAL A 18 -3.57 22.98 39.92
N PRO A 19 -3.98 22.17 40.91
CA PRO A 19 -3.90 20.73 40.73
C PRO A 19 -4.74 20.46 39.49
N GLY A 20 -4.09 20.02 38.41
CA GLY A 20 -4.79 19.55 37.23
C GLY A 20 -5.81 18.53 37.71
N GLN A 21 -7.09 18.91 37.72
CA GLN A 21 -8.16 17.98 37.98
C GLN A 21 -8.11 17.02 36.79
N GLY A 22 -7.45 15.89 37.00
CA GLY A 22 -7.66 14.72 36.18
C GLY A 22 -9.15 14.48 36.19
N LEU A 23 -9.80 14.79 35.08
CA LEU A 23 -11.11 14.25 34.76
C LEU A 23 -10.93 12.73 34.80
N GLY A 24 -11.21 12.15 35.96
CA GLY A 24 -11.58 10.76 36.09
C GLY A 24 -12.81 10.58 35.23
N SER A 25 -12.59 10.22 33.97
CA SER A 25 -13.65 9.83 33.06
C SER A 25 -14.44 8.71 33.76
N PRO A 26 -15.77 8.85 33.95
CA PRO A 26 -16.59 7.76 34.46
C PRO A 26 -16.62 6.69 33.37
N GLY A 27 -15.74 5.71 33.55
CA GLY A 27 -15.40 4.75 32.52
C GLY A 27 -13.88 4.65 32.37
N THR A 28 -13.20 4.14 33.41
CA THR A 28 -12.25 3.06 33.12
C THR A 28 -13.00 2.10 32.22
N ILE A 29 -12.79 2.21 30.90
CA ILE A 29 -13.06 1.10 30.01
C ILE A 29 -12.17 0.01 30.59
N LYS A 30 -12.77 -0.86 31.39
CA LYS A 30 -12.22 -2.18 31.68
C LYS A 30 -11.69 -2.63 30.33
N ASP A 31 -10.40 -2.95 30.27
CA ASP A 31 -9.75 -3.39 29.04
C ASP A 31 -10.40 -4.73 28.63
N ASP A 32 -11.60 -4.61 28.06
CA ASP A 32 -12.41 -5.67 27.54
C ASP A 32 -11.57 -6.19 26.39
N GLY A 33 -11.11 -7.45 26.41
CA GLY A 33 -10.10 -8.03 25.51
C GLY A 33 -10.30 -7.87 23.98
N ARG A 34 -11.30 -7.08 23.56
CA ARG A 34 -11.46 -6.42 22.26
C ARG A 34 -10.23 -5.62 21.85
N PHE A 35 -9.62 -4.86 22.76
CA PHE A 35 -8.39 -4.12 22.44
C PHE A 35 -7.22 -5.08 22.16
N ALA A 36 -7.07 -6.11 23.01
CA ALA A 36 -6.12 -7.20 22.80
C ALA A 36 -6.39 -7.97 21.49
N ALA A 37 -7.64 -8.15 21.07
CA ALA A 37 -7.95 -8.88 19.84
C ALA A 37 -7.76 -8.05 18.55
N SER A 38 -7.87 -6.72 18.61
CA SER A 38 -7.75 -5.85 17.42
C SER A 38 -6.32 -5.72 16.90
N THR A 39 -6.14 -5.77 15.57
CA THR A 39 -4.82 -5.55 14.92
C THR A 39 -4.75 -4.13 14.37
N LYS A 40 -4.35 -3.16 15.18
CA LYS A 40 -4.49 -1.73 14.86
C LYS A 40 -3.47 -1.21 13.84
N GLN A 41 -2.27 -1.78 13.85
CA GLN A 41 -1.16 -1.36 13.00
C GLN A 41 -0.73 -2.50 12.09
N LEU A 42 -0.28 -2.18 10.87
CA LEU A 42 0.28 -3.20 9.98
C LEU A 42 1.50 -3.88 10.61
N ASN A 43 2.37 -3.14 11.31
CA ASN A 43 3.50 -3.75 12.03
C ASN A 43 3.04 -4.76 13.09
N GLN A 44 1.88 -4.54 13.69
CA GLN A 44 1.27 -5.50 14.60
C GLN A 44 0.79 -6.75 13.86
N PHE A 45 0.22 -6.60 12.67
CA PHE A 45 -0.14 -7.72 11.80
C PHE A 45 1.06 -8.64 11.55
N PHE A 46 2.21 -8.09 11.15
CA PHE A 46 3.45 -8.86 10.97
C PHE A 46 3.85 -9.63 12.24
N ARG A 47 3.87 -8.94 13.39
CA ARG A 47 4.25 -9.57 14.67
C ARG A 47 3.29 -10.67 15.07
N ARG A 48 1.98 -10.47 14.94
CA ARG A 48 0.97 -11.49 15.24
C ARG A 48 1.08 -12.69 14.32
N PHE A 49 1.25 -12.45 13.01
CA PHE A 49 1.46 -13.51 12.03
C PHE A 49 2.68 -14.37 12.40
N ASN A 50 3.75 -13.73 12.85
CA ASN A 50 4.98 -14.39 13.24
C ASN A 50 4.98 -14.94 14.67
N GLY A 51 4.05 -14.54 15.55
CA GLY A 51 4.08 -14.88 16.97
C GLY A 51 5.19 -14.17 17.73
N GLU A 52 5.40 -12.89 17.43
CA GLU A 52 6.47 -12.04 17.96
C GLU A 52 5.91 -10.98 18.94
N GLU A 53 4.69 -11.17 19.45
CA GLU A 53 4.10 -10.34 20.50
C GLU A 53 3.18 -11.14 21.42
N SER A 54 2.94 -10.62 22.63
CA SER A 54 1.99 -11.18 23.58
C SER A 54 0.53 -11.00 23.12
N ILE A 55 -0.37 -11.79 23.69
CA ILE A 55 -1.80 -11.81 23.30
C ILE A 55 -2.49 -10.45 23.49
N ASP A 56 -2.11 -9.73 24.55
CA ASP A 56 -2.54 -8.37 24.85
C ASP A 56 -1.81 -7.30 24.02
N GLY A 57 -0.76 -7.67 23.28
CA GLY A 57 0.01 -6.78 22.42
C GLY A 57 0.95 -5.83 23.18
N THR A 58 1.16 -6.03 24.48
CA THR A 58 1.97 -5.15 25.33
C THR A 58 3.46 -5.49 25.28
N VAL A 59 3.80 -6.78 25.12
CA VAL A 59 5.17 -7.29 25.10
C VAL A 59 5.52 -7.76 23.70
N ARG A 60 6.66 -7.30 23.18
CA ARG A 60 7.26 -7.82 21.94
C ARG A 60 8.26 -8.91 22.28
N PHE A 61 8.21 -10.01 21.54
CA PHE A 61 9.16 -11.11 21.66
C PHE A 61 10.29 -10.97 20.62
N TYR A 62 11.50 -11.32 21.03
CA TYR A 62 12.72 -11.30 20.24
C TYR A 62 13.37 -12.69 20.21
N PRO A 63 14.28 -12.97 19.27
CA PRO A 63 15.05 -14.21 19.28
C PRO A 63 15.72 -14.43 20.64
N GLY A 64 15.42 -15.57 21.28
CA GLY A 64 15.88 -15.91 22.63
C GLY A 64 14.76 -15.92 23.68
N ASP A 65 13.64 -15.24 23.43
CA ASP A 65 12.50 -15.28 24.34
C ASP A 65 11.78 -16.63 24.25
N PRO A 66 11.31 -17.21 25.38
CA PRO A 66 10.64 -18.52 25.39
C PRO A 66 9.39 -18.60 24.51
N LEU A 67 8.71 -17.46 24.31
CA LEU A 67 7.47 -17.36 23.54
C LEU A 67 7.70 -16.87 22.10
N TYR A 68 8.93 -16.57 21.71
CA TYR A 68 9.24 -16.10 20.37
C TYR A 68 8.87 -17.16 19.33
N ARG A 69 7.96 -16.79 18.40
CA ARG A 69 7.49 -17.66 17.31
C ARG A 69 6.87 -18.99 17.78
N ASN A 70 6.32 -19.01 18.99
CA ASN A 70 5.70 -20.19 19.57
C ASN A 70 4.49 -20.68 18.73
N ILE A 71 4.45 -21.99 18.42
CA ILE A 71 3.44 -22.56 17.51
C ILE A 71 1.99 -22.38 18.02
N PRO A 72 1.64 -22.77 19.27
CA PRO A 72 0.31 -22.51 19.83
C PRO A 72 -0.12 -21.04 19.75
N LEU A 73 0.78 -20.11 20.11
CA LEU A 73 0.52 -18.68 20.07
C LEU A 73 0.25 -18.20 18.63
N ARG A 74 1.11 -18.58 17.69
CA ARG A 74 0.93 -18.26 16.26
C ARG A 74 -0.37 -18.81 15.71
N LYS A 75 -0.74 -20.04 16.07
CA LYS A 75 -2.02 -20.64 15.66
C LYS A 75 -3.22 -19.84 16.17
N GLY A 76 -3.16 -19.35 17.40
CA GLY A 76 -4.17 -18.43 17.94
C GLY A 76 -4.28 -17.15 17.11
N PHE A 77 -3.15 -16.49 16.85
CA PHE A 77 -3.12 -15.27 16.05
C PHE A 77 -3.61 -15.47 14.62
N LEU A 78 -3.11 -16.49 13.92
CA LEU A 78 -3.52 -16.77 12.54
C LEU A 78 -5.02 -17.01 12.40
N ASN A 79 -5.71 -17.50 13.44
CA ASN A 79 -7.16 -17.63 13.39
C ASN A 79 -7.92 -16.29 13.43
N ILE A 80 -7.40 -15.32 14.19
CA ILE A 80 -8.03 -14.00 14.36
C ILE A 80 -7.62 -13.00 13.28
N LEU A 81 -6.51 -13.24 12.58
CA LEU A 81 -6.00 -12.38 11.51
C LEU A 81 -6.78 -12.47 10.21
N PHE A 82 -7.71 -13.43 10.06
CA PHE A 82 -8.65 -13.46 8.95
C PHE A 82 -9.88 -12.61 9.23
N ASP A 83 -10.42 -11.97 8.21
CA ASP A 83 -11.78 -11.44 8.27
C ASP A 83 -12.77 -12.60 8.37
N ASN A 84 -13.29 -12.85 9.56
CA ASN A 84 -14.19 -13.96 9.85
C ASN A 84 -15.67 -13.57 9.70
N GLN A 85 -15.98 -12.35 9.24
CA GLN A 85 -17.36 -11.88 9.11
C GLN A 85 -17.78 -11.67 7.65
N THR A 86 -16.87 -11.15 6.82
CA THR A 86 -17.20 -10.72 5.45
C THR A 86 -16.35 -11.38 4.37
N SER A 87 -15.30 -12.11 4.73
CA SER A 87 -14.43 -12.77 3.76
C SER A 87 -15.13 -13.94 3.07
N SER A 88 -14.86 -14.11 1.78
CA SER A 88 -15.26 -15.27 0.99
C SER A 88 -14.30 -16.46 1.13
N VAL A 89 -13.25 -16.34 1.94
CA VAL A 89 -12.25 -17.40 2.14
C VAL A 89 -12.89 -18.60 2.83
N SER A 90 -12.84 -19.77 2.16
CA SER A 90 -13.43 -20.99 2.72
C SER A 90 -12.65 -21.48 3.96
N PRO A 91 -13.32 -22.12 4.93
CA PRO A 91 -12.66 -22.69 6.10
C PRO A 91 -11.54 -23.67 5.74
N ASP A 92 -11.72 -24.48 4.69
CA ASP A 92 -10.71 -25.43 4.22
C ASP A 92 -9.47 -24.74 3.67
N LEU A 93 -9.65 -23.68 2.87
CA LEU A 93 -8.54 -22.91 2.32
C LEU A 93 -7.77 -22.18 3.42
N LYS A 94 -8.49 -21.58 4.37
CA LYS A 94 -7.91 -20.98 5.59
C LYS A 94 -7.09 -22.01 6.37
N ASN A 95 -7.64 -23.20 6.61
CA ASN A 95 -6.94 -24.26 7.34
C ASN A 95 -5.67 -24.70 6.61
N GLN A 96 -5.72 -24.90 5.28
CA GLN A 96 -4.53 -25.24 4.48
C GLN A 96 -3.45 -24.18 4.58
N PHE A 97 -3.81 -22.89 4.49
CA PHE A 97 -2.88 -21.79 4.66
C PHE A 97 -2.24 -21.77 6.06
N ILE A 98 -3.05 -21.91 7.11
CA ILE A 98 -2.56 -21.92 8.50
C ILE A 98 -1.59 -23.10 8.71
N GLN A 99 -1.91 -24.29 8.21
CA GLN A 99 -1.01 -25.44 8.32
C GLN A 99 0.30 -25.23 7.57
N ASN A 100 0.26 -24.61 6.39
CA ASN A 100 1.47 -24.27 5.64
C ASN A 100 2.32 -23.21 6.36
N ALA A 101 1.69 -22.18 6.93
CA ALA A 101 2.39 -21.14 7.69
C ALA A 101 3.05 -21.67 8.98
N LEU A 102 2.45 -22.69 9.60
CA LEU A 102 2.89 -23.32 10.84
C LEU A 102 3.68 -24.62 10.65
N SER A 103 4.07 -24.97 9.42
CA SER A 103 4.82 -26.20 9.14
C SER A 103 6.07 -26.30 10.04
N GLU A 104 6.21 -27.42 10.74
CA GLU A 104 7.36 -27.67 11.62
C GLU A 104 8.67 -27.84 10.84
N VAL A 105 8.58 -28.38 9.62
CA VAL A 105 9.74 -28.63 8.76
C VAL A 105 10.16 -27.37 8.02
N TYR A 106 9.18 -26.57 7.56
CA TYR A 106 9.41 -25.35 6.79
C TYR A 106 8.47 -24.22 7.25
N PRO A 107 8.73 -23.61 8.42
CA PRO A 107 7.88 -22.55 8.94
C PRO A 107 7.99 -21.28 8.08
N ASN A 108 6.85 -20.70 7.72
CA ASN A 108 6.81 -19.47 6.92
C ASN A 108 6.55 -18.25 7.83
N TYR A 109 7.28 -17.16 7.58
CA TYR A 109 7.20 -15.91 8.32
C TYR A 109 7.09 -14.73 7.36
N LEU A 110 6.39 -13.70 7.78
CA LEU A 110 6.41 -12.41 7.09
C LEU A 110 7.63 -11.62 7.53
N VAL A 111 8.33 -11.01 6.58
CA VAL A 111 9.53 -10.21 6.84
C VAL A 111 9.29 -8.83 6.27
N PHE A 112 9.14 -7.84 7.15
CA PHE A 112 8.78 -6.47 6.79
C PHE A 112 9.73 -5.86 5.74
N HIS A 113 11.03 -6.08 5.91
CA HIS A 113 12.07 -5.50 5.04
C HIS A 113 12.41 -6.35 3.81
N ARG A 114 11.69 -7.46 3.59
CA ARG A 114 11.88 -8.33 2.42
C ARG A 114 10.85 -7.98 1.37
N GLU A 115 11.22 -8.11 0.10
CA GLU A 115 10.30 -8.04 -1.02
C GLU A 115 9.18 -9.08 -0.93
N GLY A 116 8.20 -8.98 -1.83
CA GLY A 116 7.05 -9.87 -1.87
C GLY A 116 5.86 -9.36 -1.06
N TRP A 117 5.83 -8.06 -0.74
CA TRP A 117 4.61 -7.37 -0.35
C TRP A 117 4.66 -5.91 -0.80
N TYR A 118 3.50 -5.32 -1.05
CA TYR A 118 3.37 -3.93 -1.49
C TYR A 118 2.00 -3.36 -1.10
N ALA A 119 1.89 -2.04 -1.10
CA ALA A 119 0.64 -1.34 -0.85
C ALA A 119 -0.02 -0.95 -2.17
N GLU A 120 -1.34 -1.07 -2.22
CA GLU A 120 -2.16 -0.42 -3.23
C GLU A 120 -2.93 0.71 -2.54
N VAL A 121 -2.66 1.94 -3.00
CA VAL A 121 -3.19 3.17 -2.43
C VAL A 121 -4.15 3.79 -3.43
N GLU A 122 -5.44 3.79 -3.09
CA GLU A 122 -6.46 4.49 -3.88
C GLU A 122 -6.44 5.97 -3.51
N THR A 123 -6.45 6.83 -4.52
CA THR A 123 -6.29 8.27 -4.34
C THR A 123 -7.19 9.07 -5.28
N ASP A 124 -7.61 10.23 -4.81
CA ASP A 124 -8.29 11.23 -5.62
C ASP A 124 -7.29 12.33 -6.06
N PHE A 125 -7.37 12.71 -7.32
CA PHE A 125 -6.59 13.80 -7.93
C PHE A 125 -7.50 14.78 -8.67
N ILE A 126 -7.02 16.01 -8.86
CA ILE A 126 -7.56 16.93 -9.87
C ILE A 126 -6.64 16.88 -11.08
N PHE A 127 -7.14 16.37 -12.21
CA PHE A 127 -6.45 16.32 -13.49
C PHE A 127 -7.13 17.25 -14.49
N LYS A 128 -6.41 18.28 -14.96
CA LYS A 128 -6.88 19.28 -15.93
C LYS A 128 -8.27 19.84 -15.56
N GLY A 129 -8.47 20.10 -14.27
CA GLY A 129 -9.70 20.65 -13.71
C GLY A 129 -10.81 19.64 -13.35
N LYS A 130 -10.62 18.34 -13.65
CA LYS A 130 -11.59 17.28 -13.33
C LYS A 130 -11.09 16.40 -12.20
N LYS A 131 -12.02 15.90 -11.37
CA LYS A 131 -11.68 14.95 -10.31
C LYS A 131 -11.54 13.55 -10.91
N GLU A 132 -10.37 12.95 -10.76
CA GLU A 132 -10.02 11.64 -11.30
C GLU A 132 -9.43 10.76 -10.20
N LYS A 133 -9.62 9.44 -10.31
CA LYS A 133 -9.03 8.47 -9.38
C LYS A 133 -7.72 7.93 -9.94
N ALA A 134 -6.73 7.82 -9.08
CA ALA A 134 -5.47 7.13 -9.36
C ALA A 134 -5.21 6.07 -8.30
N THR A 135 -4.59 4.97 -8.72
CA THR A 135 -4.09 3.94 -7.82
C THR A 135 -2.57 3.97 -7.85
N LEU A 136 -1.95 4.20 -6.69
CA LEU A 136 -0.50 4.18 -6.53
C LEU A 136 -0.10 2.85 -5.93
N PHE A 137 0.83 2.15 -6.59
CA PHE A 137 1.43 0.95 -6.04
C PHE A 137 2.73 1.32 -5.35
N MET A 138 2.78 1.12 -4.05
CA MET A 138 3.91 1.49 -3.22
C MET A 138 4.70 0.25 -2.82
N LYS A 139 6.03 0.32 -2.88
CA LYS A 139 6.92 -0.72 -2.34
C LYS A 139 7.88 -0.14 -1.32
N ILE A 140 8.41 -0.99 -0.46
CA ILE A 140 9.51 -0.62 0.42
C ILE A 140 10.83 -0.89 -0.30
N GLN A 141 11.79 0.03 -0.18
CA GLN A 141 13.16 -0.18 -0.60
C GLN A 141 14.16 0.26 0.48
N PRO A 142 15.38 -0.32 0.53
CA PRO A 142 16.45 0.19 1.37
C PRO A 142 16.86 1.60 0.93
N GLU A 143 17.05 2.50 1.89
CA GLU A 143 17.59 3.85 1.65
C GLU A 143 18.47 4.26 2.84
N GLY A 144 19.75 4.53 2.57
CA GLY A 144 20.75 4.80 3.61
C GLY A 144 20.85 3.67 4.65
N LEU A 145 20.58 4.00 5.92
CA LEU A 145 20.55 3.04 7.04
C LEU A 145 19.16 2.49 7.34
N GLY A 146 18.15 2.84 6.53
CA GLY A 146 16.75 2.52 6.78
C GLY A 146 16.03 2.06 5.53
N TYR A 147 14.72 2.30 5.53
CA TYR A 147 13.81 1.91 4.47
C TYR A 147 12.80 3.02 4.21
N GLU A 148 12.40 3.17 2.96
CA GLU A 148 11.39 4.13 2.54
C GLU A 148 10.31 3.49 1.68
N TRP A 149 9.16 4.16 1.62
CA TRP A 149 8.11 3.84 0.68
C TRP A 149 8.33 4.62 -0.61
N VAL A 150 8.34 3.92 -1.74
CA VAL A 150 8.43 4.52 -3.07
C VAL A 150 7.24 4.12 -3.93
N ILE A 151 6.85 5.01 -4.83
CA ILE A 151 5.85 4.70 -5.88
C ILE A 151 6.56 3.84 -6.92
N ASP A 152 6.14 2.59 -7.04
CA ASP A 152 6.66 1.65 -8.03
C ASP A 152 5.91 1.77 -9.37
N GLN A 153 4.58 1.88 -9.29
CA GLN A 153 3.70 1.96 -10.45
C GLN A 153 2.50 2.87 -10.17
N VAL A 154 1.91 3.39 -11.24
CA VAL A 154 0.66 4.16 -11.17
C VAL A 154 -0.33 3.59 -12.17
N LYS A 155 -1.53 3.29 -11.68
CA LYS A 155 -2.69 3.04 -12.51
C LYS A 155 -3.56 4.30 -12.52
N PHE A 156 -3.72 4.89 -13.69
CA PHE A 156 -4.50 6.10 -13.87
C PHE A 156 -5.31 5.99 -15.16
N GLU A 157 -6.64 5.90 -15.04
CA GLU A 157 -7.54 5.59 -16.16
C GLU A 157 -7.39 6.55 -17.34
N PRO A 158 -7.22 7.88 -17.14
CA PRO A 158 -6.97 8.80 -18.24
C PRO A 158 -5.75 8.48 -19.10
N PHE A 159 -4.84 7.63 -18.63
CA PHE A 159 -3.64 7.23 -19.36
C PHE A 159 -3.77 5.90 -20.10
N LYS A 160 -4.77 5.06 -19.79
CA LYS A 160 -4.88 3.68 -20.29
C LYS A 160 -4.89 3.59 -21.82
N ASN A 161 -5.43 4.61 -22.49
CA ASN A 161 -5.57 4.64 -23.95
C ASN A 161 -4.73 5.75 -24.63
N LEU A 162 -3.79 6.38 -23.92
CA LEU A 162 -3.00 7.48 -24.48
C LEU A 162 -2.03 7.06 -25.59
N PHE A 163 -1.58 5.80 -25.60
CA PHE A 163 -0.52 5.31 -26.51
C PHE A 163 -0.92 4.03 -27.25
N ASN A 164 -2.22 3.87 -27.54
CA ASN A 164 -2.73 2.68 -28.23
C ASN A 164 -2.35 2.71 -29.70
N LYS A 165 -1.54 1.73 -30.13
CA LYS A 165 -1.10 1.67 -31.52
C LYS A 165 -2.21 1.20 -32.46
N PRO A 166 -2.46 1.93 -33.55
CA PRO A 166 -3.28 1.42 -34.64
C PRO A 166 -2.65 0.17 -35.25
N VAL A 167 -3.51 -0.76 -35.70
CA VAL A 167 -3.11 -2.01 -36.36
C VAL A 167 -3.71 -2.06 -37.77
N GLY A 168 -3.04 -2.79 -38.68
CA GLY A 168 -3.49 -2.97 -40.06
C GLY A 168 -3.37 -1.68 -40.88
N ASP A 169 -4.33 -1.48 -41.79
CA ASP A 169 -4.33 -0.38 -42.77
C ASP A 169 -4.41 1.02 -42.14
N LYS A 170 -4.76 1.11 -40.85
CA LYS A 170 -4.81 2.37 -40.09
C LYS A 170 -3.46 2.76 -39.50
N LYS A 171 -2.45 1.88 -39.57
CA LYS A 171 -1.12 2.14 -39.01
C LYS A 171 -0.30 2.99 -39.99
N ASP A 172 -0.04 4.23 -39.59
CA ASP A 172 0.96 5.05 -40.28
C ASP A 172 2.38 4.48 -40.06
N PHE A 173 3.23 4.60 -41.07
CA PHE A 173 4.63 4.16 -41.00
C PHE A 173 5.55 5.09 -41.81
N LEU A 174 6.83 5.11 -41.43
CA LEU A 174 7.87 5.73 -42.25
C LEU A 174 8.43 4.68 -43.21
N HIS A 175 8.55 5.03 -44.48
CA HIS A 175 9.14 4.14 -45.47
C HIS A 175 10.60 3.82 -45.11
N PRO A 176 11.11 2.58 -45.32
CA PRO A 176 12.49 2.22 -44.98
C PRO A 176 13.56 3.13 -45.60
N LEU A 177 13.31 3.62 -46.82
CA LEU A 177 14.21 4.55 -47.54
C LEU A 177 14.01 6.04 -47.17
N SER A 178 13.21 6.37 -46.14
CA SER A 178 12.97 7.77 -45.76
C SER A 178 14.26 8.51 -45.34
N HIS A 179 15.30 7.77 -44.92
CA HIS A 179 16.60 8.33 -44.58
C HIS A 179 17.30 9.02 -45.77
N GLU A 180 17.07 8.55 -47.00
CA GLU A 180 17.62 9.15 -48.22
C GLU A 180 17.12 10.58 -48.47
N LEU A 181 15.94 10.90 -47.94
CA LEU A 181 15.34 12.23 -48.00
C LEU A 181 15.44 12.96 -46.65
N GLY A 182 16.38 12.56 -45.78
CA GLY A 182 16.55 13.16 -44.46
C GLY A 182 15.30 13.08 -43.58
N PHE A 183 14.44 12.07 -43.79
CA PHE A 183 13.17 11.89 -43.08
C PHE A 183 12.19 13.07 -43.18
N MET A 184 12.14 13.78 -44.32
CA MET A 184 11.18 14.88 -44.55
C MET A 184 9.72 14.53 -44.23
N ASN A 185 9.35 13.25 -44.33
CA ASN A 185 8.03 12.74 -43.98
C ASN A 185 7.72 12.69 -42.47
N LEU A 186 8.67 13.02 -41.58
CA LEU A 186 8.39 13.19 -40.15
C LEU A 186 7.35 14.29 -39.87
N ARG A 187 7.21 15.26 -40.78
CA ARG A 187 6.12 16.22 -40.70
C ARG A 187 4.76 15.53 -40.61
N ARG A 188 4.53 14.53 -41.47
CA ARG A 188 3.31 13.73 -41.43
C ARG A 188 3.19 12.96 -40.12
N ALA A 189 4.29 12.42 -39.61
CA ALA A 189 4.31 11.64 -38.37
C ALA A 189 3.93 12.46 -37.13
N PHE A 190 4.35 13.73 -37.05
CA PHE A 190 4.20 14.54 -35.83
C PHE A 190 3.18 15.67 -35.92
N GLN A 191 2.77 16.07 -37.12
CA GLN A 191 1.79 17.15 -37.32
C GLN A 191 0.46 16.62 -37.88
N ASP A 192 0.52 15.67 -38.82
CA ASP A 192 -0.67 15.25 -39.58
C ASP A 192 -1.29 13.95 -39.04
N SER A 193 -0.54 13.15 -38.27
CA SER A 193 -1.02 11.91 -37.66
C SER A 193 -1.64 12.14 -36.28
N ASN A 194 -2.79 11.51 -36.03
CA ASN A 194 -3.43 11.49 -34.71
C ASN A 194 -2.84 10.41 -33.78
N SER A 195 -1.88 9.62 -34.28
CA SER A 195 -1.29 8.48 -33.57
C SER A 195 0.24 8.49 -33.69
N PRO A 196 0.94 9.46 -33.07
CA PRO A 196 2.40 9.52 -33.08
C PRO A 196 3.08 8.27 -32.51
N GLU A 197 2.41 7.51 -31.65
CA GLU A 197 2.84 6.22 -31.10
C GLU A 197 3.05 5.14 -32.18
N SER A 198 2.44 5.28 -33.37
CA SER A 198 2.59 4.35 -34.51
C SER A 198 4.04 4.22 -34.98
N PHE A 199 4.83 5.28 -34.77
CA PHE A 199 6.23 5.37 -35.18
C PHE A 199 7.23 4.85 -34.15
N THR A 200 6.74 4.28 -33.04
CA THR A 200 7.58 3.62 -32.03
C THR A 200 7.66 2.10 -32.30
N PRO A 201 8.73 1.41 -31.85
CA PRO A 201 8.87 -0.05 -32.01
C PRO A 201 7.69 -0.81 -31.41
N THR A 202 7.27 -1.94 -31.98
CA THR A 202 6.12 -2.73 -31.45
C THR A 202 6.23 -3.07 -29.96
N SER A 203 7.44 -3.22 -29.44
CA SER A 203 7.74 -3.47 -28.02
C SER A 203 7.67 -2.24 -27.12
N TYR A 204 7.42 -1.04 -27.66
CA TYR A 204 7.32 0.20 -26.88
C TYR A 204 6.19 0.10 -25.85
N LYS A 205 6.54 0.40 -24.60
CA LYS A 205 5.61 0.53 -23.48
C LYS A 205 5.82 1.89 -22.82
N PRO A 206 4.77 2.71 -22.65
CA PRO A 206 4.89 3.98 -21.96
C PRO A 206 5.22 3.75 -20.49
N ASP A 207 6.09 4.60 -19.94
CA ASP A 207 6.30 4.71 -18.50
C ASP A 207 5.23 5.64 -17.92
N TYR A 208 4.14 5.06 -17.43
CA TYR A 208 3.02 5.83 -16.86
C TYR A 208 3.42 6.59 -15.60
N LEU A 209 4.40 6.12 -14.83
CA LEU A 209 4.89 6.85 -13.67
C LEU A 209 5.61 8.13 -14.11
N ALA A 210 6.46 8.05 -15.14
CA ALA A 210 7.12 9.24 -15.69
C ALA A 210 6.11 10.28 -16.21
N ILE A 211 5.05 9.84 -16.90
CA ILE A 211 3.98 10.73 -17.40
C ILE A 211 3.19 11.33 -16.24
N PHE A 212 2.87 10.53 -15.22
CA PHE A 212 2.18 10.99 -14.03
C PHE A 212 2.97 12.09 -13.32
N LEU A 213 4.27 11.87 -13.11
CA LEU A 213 5.18 12.86 -12.53
C LEU A 213 5.33 14.10 -13.41
N TYR A 214 5.36 13.93 -14.73
CA TYR A 214 5.38 15.05 -15.66
C TYR A 214 4.12 15.92 -15.53
N GLU A 215 2.92 15.33 -15.55
CA GLU A 215 1.67 16.07 -15.41
C GLU A 215 1.55 16.75 -14.04
N MET A 216 2.11 16.16 -12.97
CA MET A 216 2.23 16.82 -11.66
C MET A 216 3.18 18.03 -11.72
N LYS A 217 4.35 17.90 -12.36
CA LYS A 217 5.32 19.01 -12.51
C LYS A 217 4.77 20.15 -13.36
N GLN A 218 3.92 19.85 -14.35
CA GLN A 218 3.22 20.85 -15.16
C GLN A 218 1.98 21.45 -14.45
N ASN A 219 1.71 21.06 -13.20
CA ASN A 219 0.54 21.49 -12.43
C ASN A 219 -0.81 21.13 -13.08
N ASN A 220 -0.80 20.17 -14.01
CA ASN A 220 -2.01 19.62 -14.62
C ASN A 220 -2.65 18.55 -13.74
N LEU A 221 -1.87 17.95 -12.83
CA LEU A 221 -2.31 16.90 -11.93
C LEU A 221 -1.97 17.27 -10.48
N ARG A 222 -2.99 17.34 -9.61
CA ARG A 222 -2.84 17.75 -8.21
C ARG A 222 -3.49 16.75 -7.27
N PHE A 223 -2.72 16.28 -6.29
CA PHE A 223 -3.21 15.37 -5.26
C PHE A 223 -4.32 16.02 -4.41
N VAL A 224 -5.34 15.23 -4.07
CA VAL A 224 -6.44 15.65 -3.19
C VAL A 224 -6.39 14.86 -1.89
N THR A 225 -6.58 13.55 -1.93
CA THR A 225 -6.61 12.70 -0.74
C THR A 225 -6.39 11.24 -1.08
N VAL A 226 -5.98 10.45 -0.08
CA VAL A 226 -6.10 8.99 -0.10
C VAL A 226 -7.54 8.61 0.23
N THR A 227 -8.10 7.64 -0.49
CA THR A 227 -9.46 7.12 -0.29
C THR A 227 -9.48 5.67 0.19
N GLY A 228 -8.40 4.92 -0.05
CA GLY A 228 -8.33 3.50 0.29
C GLY A 228 -6.89 3.02 0.38
N LEU A 229 -6.69 1.98 1.20
CA LEU A 229 -5.40 1.35 1.39
C LEU A 229 -5.61 -0.15 1.57
N LYS A 230 -4.89 -0.94 0.78
CA LYS A 230 -4.82 -2.40 0.92
C LYS A 230 -3.39 -2.87 0.68
N PHE A 231 -3.06 -4.03 1.21
CA PHE A 231 -1.73 -4.62 1.07
C PHE A 231 -1.83 -5.99 0.40
N HIS A 232 -0.85 -6.27 -0.45
CA HIS A 232 -0.72 -7.53 -1.18
C HIS A 232 0.49 -8.28 -0.66
N PHE A 233 0.35 -9.59 -0.44
CA PHE A 233 1.42 -10.43 0.07
C PHE A 233 1.64 -11.66 -0.78
N PHE A 234 2.92 -11.92 -1.09
CA PHE A 234 3.47 -13.04 -1.84
C PHE A 234 4.65 -13.72 -1.11
N GLN A 235 4.89 -13.36 0.16
CA GLN A 235 6.03 -13.87 0.94
C GLN A 235 5.86 -15.32 1.42
N ILE A 236 4.62 -15.82 1.45
CA ILE A 236 4.32 -17.19 1.87
C ILE A 236 4.28 -18.06 0.62
N GLN A 237 5.14 -19.07 0.56
CA GLN A 237 5.34 -19.88 -0.65
C GLN A 237 4.03 -20.57 -1.07
N GLY A 238 3.63 -20.36 -2.33
CA GLY A 238 2.40 -20.95 -2.88
C GLY A 238 1.12 -20.24 -2.46
N TRP A 239 1.21 -19.01 -1.91
CA TRP A 239 0.05 -18.25 -1.45
C TRP A 239 0.15 -16.77 -1.82
N TYR A 240 -1.02 -16.23 -2.17
CA TYR A 240 -1.29 -14.80 -2.28
C TYR A 240 -2.40 -14.44 -1.29
N PHE A 241 -2.26 -13.32 -0.60
CA PHE A 241 -3.35 -12.81 0.22
C PHE A 241 -3.36 -11.28 0.26
N GLU A 242 -4.54 -10.74 0.51
CA GLU A 242 -4.79 -9.31 0.67
C GLU A 242 -5.06 -9.00 2.14
N VAL A 243 -4.55 -7.86 2.60
CA VAL A 243 -4.83 -7.35 3.95
C VAL A 243 -5.49 -5.98 3.81
N ASN A 244 -6.69 -5.86 4.37
CA ASN A 244 -7.49 -4.63 4.39
C ASN A 244 -7.72 -4.18 5.83
N GLN A 245 -7.97 -2.88 6.00
CA GLN A 245 -8.38 -2.33 7.28
C GLN A 245 -9.91 -2.38 7.41
N PHE A 246 -10.39 -3.06 8.44
CA PHE A 246 -11.80 -3.12 8.80
C PHE A 246 -12.04 -2.29 10.06
N ASN A 247 -12.85 -1.24 9.95
CA ASN A 247 -13.23 -0.39 11.08
C ASN A 247 -14.67 -0.72 11.50
N ARG A 248 -14.82 -1.74 12.36
CA ARG A 248 -16.13 -2.20 12.84
C ARG A 248 -16.13 -2.57 14.33
N PRO A 249 -17.30 -2.59 15.00
CA PRO A 249 -17.41 -3.10 16.36
C PRO A 249 -17.05 -4.59 16.46
N GLY A 250 -16.55 -5.01 17.63
CA GLY A 250 -16.25 -6.41 17.93
C GLY A 250 -14.75 -6.74 17.95
N PHE A 251 -14.44 -8.04 18.06
CA PHE A 251 -13.07 -8.53 18.25
C PHE A 251 -12.29 -8.74 16.92
N ASN A 252 -12.99 -8.86 15.79
CA ASN A 252 -12.39 -9.07 14.47
C ASN A 252 -12.42 -7.74 13.69
N THR A 253 -11.47 -6.87 14.01
CA THR A 253 -11.35 -5.48 13.53
C THR A 253 -9.87 -5.09 13.40
N GLY A 254 -9.57 -4.09 12.57
CA GLY A 254 -8.22 -3.68 12.21
C GLY A 254 -7.72 -4.30 10.89
N TRP A 255 -6.42 -4.53 10.77
CA TRP A 255 -5.79 -5.14 9.60
C TRP A 255 -6.03 -6.65 9.60
N LEU A 256 -6.77 -7.13 8.61
CA LEU A 256 -7.18 -8.53 8.49
C LEU A 256 -6.99 -9.03 7.06
N ILE A 257 -6.70 -10.32 6.93
CA ILE A 257 -6.69 -11.04 5.66
C ILE A 257 -8.12 -11.07 5.13
N SER A 258 -8.34 -10.37 4.03
CA SER A 258 -9.64 -10.21 3.37
C SER A 258 -9.84 -11.22 2.24
N ASN A 259 -8.76 -11.56 1.52
CA ASN A 259 -8.74 -12.47 0.40
C ASN A 259 -7.52 -13.41 0.49
N LEU A 260 -7.68 -14.64 0.00
CA LEU A 260 -6.65 -15.67 0.01
C LEU A 260 -6.76 -16.52 -1.25
N VAL A 261 -5.63 -16.69 -1.95
CA VAL A 261 -5.53 -17.50 -3.17
C VAL A 261 -4.32 -18.41 -3.05
N ARG A 262 -4.50 -19.67 -3.42
CA ARG A 262 -3.39 -20.63 -3.57
C ARG A 262 -2.75 -20.45 -4.94
N LEU A 263 -1.43 -20.36 -4.98
CA LEU A 263 -0.65 -20.14 -6.20
C LEU A 263 -0.03 -21.45 -6.69
N GLY A 264 -0.31 -21.77 -7.94
CA GLY A 264 0.45 -22.72 -8.76
C GLY A 264 1.59 -22.04 -9.54
N PRO A 265 2.34 -22.81 -10.34
CA PRO A 265 3.39 -22.27 -11.21
C PRO A 265 2.83 -21.27 -12.23
N GLY A 266 3.36 -20.05 -12.29
CA GLY A 266 2.93 -19.00 -13.24
C GLY A 266 1.74 -18.14 -12.79
N ASP A 267 1.08 -18.49 -11.67
CA ASP A 267 -0.08 -17.75 -11.18
C ASP A 267 0.33 -16.37 -10.60
N LYS A 268 1.53 -16.28 -10.03
CA LYS A 268 2.05 -15.03 -9.46
C LYS A 268 2.11 -13.93 -10.52
N GLU A 269 2.68 -14.22 -11.68
CA GLU A 269 2.83 -13.28 -12.79
C GLU A 269 1.45 -12.86 -13.32
N THR A 270 0.53 -13.80 -13.41
CA THR A 270 -0.86 -13.55 -13.86
C THR A 270 -1.60 -12.61 -12.89
N ILE A 271 -1.48 -12.85 -11.58
CA ILE A 271 -2.08 -12.00 -10.56
C ILE A 271 -1.45 -10.61 -10.54
N LEU A 272 -0.12 -10.51 -10.65
CA LEU A 272 0.56 -9.21 -10.71
C LEU A 272 0.11 -8.39 -11.92
N LYS A 273 -0.03 -9.01 -13.10
CA LYS A 273 -0.59 -8.36 -14.29
C LYS A 273 -2.01 -7.86 -14.05
N TYR A 274 -2.86 -8.68 -13.45
CA TYR A 274 -4.22 -8.31 -13.10
C TYR A 274 -4.28 -7.13 -12.12
N ILE A 275 -3.47 -7.17 -11.05
CA ILE A 275 -3.43 -6.10 -10.03
C ILE A 275 -2.95 -4.79 -10.65
N TYR A 276 -1.87 -4.83 -11.45
CA TYR A 276 -1.34 -3.63 -12.10
C TYR A 276 -2.14 -3.18 -13.33
N ASP A 277 -3.19 -3.91 -13.72
CA ASP A 277 -3.98 -3.65 -14.93
C ASP A 277 -3.08 -3.55 -16.18
N GLN A 278 -2.04 -4.38 -16.22
CA GLN A 278 -1.15 -4.53 -17.36
C GLN A 278 -1.63 -5.68 -18.23
N GLU A 279 -2.31 -5.36 -19.34
CA GLU A 279 -2.58 -6.31 -20.43
C GLU A 279 -1.28 -6.74 -21.13
#